data_AF-A0A6V7LW11-F1
#
_entry.id   AF-A0A6V7LW11-F1
#
_cell.length_a   1.000
_cell.length_b   1.000
_cell.length_c   1.000
_cell.angle_alpha   90.00
_cell.angle_beta   90.00
_cell.angle_gamma   90.00
#
_symmetry.space_group_name_H-M   'P 1'
#
loop_
_entity.id
_entity.type
_entity.pdbx_description
1 polymer ?
#
loop_
_entity_poly.entity_id
_entity_poly.type
_entity_poly.pdbx_seq_one_letter_code
_entity_poly.pdbx_strand_id
1 'polypeptide(L)'
;ISRHHSRKIWYGYELRGTPNSRNLIPNRDMQDRMVQLFQIHQISMTITMTTHKGITFVSMCEKKRSKRLFPVYFALFLRQGYFFCAKKTVANEFLQAIIEGLGYESSKKLKLIGRDLNSLVRMLELKKQGVVNCRNLCNTPKYQDNNEPVVKSTGIDFRQHKQRRDFISKCFGNEPPTIDILEINGPEVAWVDREIASHLPNEKMKISWEFKSHDIAESLLRLYEKRIFISPLPTYIAKLMETGKNQLT
;
A
#
# COMPACT_ATOMS: atom_id res chain seq x y z
N ILE A 1 12.18 -17.48 0.37
CA ILE A 1 11.33 -16.26 0.30
C ILE A 1 12.18 -15.01 0.24
N SER A 2 13.14 -14.83 1.15
CA SER A 2 14.04 -13.66 1.21
C SER A 2 14.69 -13.25 -0.12
N ARG A 3 15.05 -14.19 -1.00
CA ARG A 3 15.66 -13.92 -2.32
C ARG A 3 14.67 -13.72 -3.48
N HIS A 4 13.40 -14.07 -3.31
CA HIS A 4 12.37 -14.01 -4.36
C HIS A 4 11.08 -13.34 -3.86
N HIS A 5 11.21 -12.38 -2.94
CA HIS A 5 10.06 -11.72 -2.33
C HIS A 5 9.22 -10.94 -3.36
N SER A 6 9.85 -10.45 -4.43
CA SER A 6 9.21 -9.72 -5.54
C SER A 6 8.21 -10.55 -6.36
N ARG A 7 8.22 -11.89 -6.23
CA ARG A 7 7.26 -12.79 -6.89
C ARG A 7 5.91 -12.87 -6.16
N LYS A 8 5.79 -12.29 -4.97
CA LYS A 8 4.59 -12.36 -4.13
C LYS A 8 3.93 -10.99 -4.01
N ILE A 9 2.61 -10.98 -3.96
CA ILE A 9 1.84 -9.80 -3.58
C ILE A 9 1.81 -9.75 -2.06
N TRP A 10 2.16 -8.59 -1.52
CA TRP A 10 2.25 -8.29 -0.11
C TRP A 10 1.09 -7.39 0.29
N TYR A 11 0.48 -7.67 1.43
CA TYR A 11 -0.62 -6.92 2.03
C TYR A 11 -0.13 -6.28 3.32
N GLY A 12 -0.24 -4.96 3.44
CA GLY A 12 0.32 -4.19 4.55
C GLY A 12 -0.53 -4.23 5.82
N TYR A 13 0.14 -4.22 6.97
CA TYR A 13 -0.44 -4.16 8.30
C TYR A 13 0.36 -3.19 9.18
N GLU A 14 -0.36 -2.45 10.02
CA GLU A 14 0.19 -1.54 11.03
C GLU A 14 0.07 -2.18 12.41
N LEU A 15 1.18 -2.24 13.14
CA LEU A 15 1.22 -2.68 14.53
C LEU A 15 0.83 -1.53 15.44
N ARG A 16 0.07 -1.83 16.49
CA ARG A 16 -0.48 -0.87 17.44
C ARG A 16 -0.18 -1.30 18.87
N GLY A 17 -0.11 -0.31 19.75
CA GLY A 17 0.33 -0.47 21.13
C GLY A 17 1.79 -0.06 21.30
N THR A 18 2.20 0.10 22.56
CA THR A 18 3.60 0.35 22.88
C THR A 18 4.30 -1.01 22.89
N PRO A 19 5.39 -1.22 22.15
CA PRO A 19 6.10 -2.49 22.23
C PRO A 19 6.53 -2.73 23.68
N ASN A 20 6.23 -3.91 24.20
CA ASN A 20 6.55 -4.30 25.58
C ASN A 20 8.07 -4.17 25.92
N SER A 21 8.93 -4.03 24.91
CA SER A 21 10.34 -3.68 25.07
C SER A 21 10.75 -2.54 24.13
N ARG A 22 11.49 -1.55 24.67
CA ARG A 22 12.18 -0.54 23.84
C ARG A 22 13.31 -1.13 22.99
N ASN A 23 13.79 -2.31 23.37
CA ASN A 23 14.84 -3.03 22.66
C ASN A 23 14.24 -3.98 21.63
N LEU A 24 14.92 -4.11 20.48
CA LEU A 24 14.60 -5.10 19.45
C LEU A 24 14.69 -6.51 20.04
N ILE A 25 13.59 -7.26 19.98
CA ILE A 25 13.54 -8.64 20.43
C ILE A 25 14.41 -9.49 19.47
N PRO A 26 15.33 -10.33 19.97
CA PRO A 26 16.08 -11.26 19.13
C PRO A 26 15.18 -12.21 18.34
N ASN A 27 15.60 -12.61 17.13
CA ASN A 27 14.82 -13.51 16.28
C ASN A 27 14.46 -14.84 16.97
N ARG A 28 15.35 -15.37 17.81
CA ARG A 28 15.11 -16.62 18.56
C ARG A 28 13.95 -16.44 19.54
N ASP A 29 13.99 -15.39 20.36
CA ASP A 29 12.96 -15.12 21.35
C ASP A 29 11.60 -14.83 20.70
N MET A 30 11.59 -14.11 19.57
CA MET A 30 10.37 -13.91 18.77
C MET A 30 9.81 -15.24 18.27
N GLN A 31 10.66 -16.11 17.72
CA GLN A 31 10.26 -17.43 17.23
C GLN A 31 9.70 -18.30 18.36
N ASP A 32 10.35 -18.33 19.52
CA ASP A 32 9.94 -19.14 20.67
C ASP A 32 8.57 -18.68 21.20
N ARG A 33 8.34 -17.37 21.32
CA ARG A 33 7.02 -16.81 21.68
C ARG A 33 5.92 -17.21 20.69
N MET A 34 6.20 -17.09 19.39
CA MET A 34 5.24 -17.49 18.35
C MET A 34 4.92 -18.98 18.43
N VAL A 35 5.91 -19.84 18.65
CA VAL A 35 5.72 -21.29 18.78
C VAL A 35 4.89 -21.62 20.02
N GLN A 36 5.17 -21.00 21.17
CA GLN A 36 4.42 -21.20 22.40
C GLN A 36 2.95 -20.85 22.23
N LEU A 37 2.62 -19.75 21.54
CA LEU A 37 1.24 -19.36 21.26
C LEU A 37 0.46 -20.47 20.53
N PHE A 38 1.04 -21.04 19.48
CA PHE A 38 0.38 -22.12 18.75
C PHE A 38 0.29 -23.41 19.56
N GLN A 39 1.27 -23.69 20.42
CA GLN A 39 1.22 -24.85 21.33
C GLN A 39 0.06 -24.76 22.32
N ILE A 40 -0.20 -23.56 22.88
CA ILE A 40 -1.35 -23.31 23.78
C ILE A 40 -2.67 -23.61 23.05
N HIS A 41 -2.76 -23.26 21.77
CA HIS A 41 -3.91 -23.57 20.92
C HIS A 41 -3.91 -25.00 20.35
N GLN A 42 -2.99 -25.87 20.76
CA GLN A 42 -2.83 -27.24 20.27
C GLN A 42 -2.58 -27.35 18.75
N ILE A 43 -2.04 -26.30 18.14
CA ILE A 43 -1.70 -26.25 16.71
C ILE A 43 -0.21 -26.53 16.56
N SER A 44 0.13 -27.62 15.88
CA SER A 44 1.53 -27.94 15.59
C SER A 44 2.04 -27.12 14.41
N MET A 45 2.94 -26.16 14.67
CA MET A 45 3.49 -25.26 13.65
C MET A 45 5.00 -25.44 13.46
N THR A 46 5.46 -25.26 12.22
CA THR A 46 6.86 -24.99 11.88
C THR A 46 6.99 -23.50 11.59
N ILE A 47 7.76 -22.80 12.41
CA ILE A 47 8.06 -21.37 12.23
C ILE A 47 9.54 -21.24 11.89
N THR A 48 9.84 -20.50 10.83
CA THR A 48 11.22 -20.21 10.43
C THR A 48 11.37 -18.72 10.19
N MET A 49 12.43 -18.14 10.73
CA MET A 49 12.72 -16.71 10.63
C MET A 49 14.08 -16.50 9.95
N THR A 50 14.16 -15.53 9.03
CA THR A 50 15.41 -15.20 8.35
C THR A 50 15.46 -13.71 8.05
N THR A 51 16.52 -13.04 8.47
CA THR A 51 16.73 -11.62 8.18
C THR A 51 17.60 -11.46 6.95
N HIS A 52 17.18 -10.62 6.01
CA HIS A 52 17.93 -10.32 4.79
C HIS A 52 17.68 -8.87 4.39
N LYS A 53 18.77 -8.10 4.16
CA LYS A 53 18.71 -6.66 3.83
C LYS A 53 17.83 -5.84 4.78
N GLY A 54 17.93 -6.12 6.09
CA GLY A 54 17.15 -5.41 7.12
C GLY A 54 15.68 -5.81 7.24
N ILE A 55 15.19 -6.75 6.42
CA ILE A 55 13.82 -7.28 6.50
C ILE A 55 13.86 -8.66 7.15
N THR A 56 13.06 -8.87 8.20
CA THR A 56 12.90 -10.19 8.82
C THR A 56 11.74 -10.92 8.17
N PHE A 57 12.02 -12.00 7.46
CA PHE A 57 11.00 -12.85 6.85
C PHE A 57 10.61 -13.97 7.82
N VAL A 58 9.31 -14.19 7.98
CA VAL A 58 8.76 -15.30 8.78
C VAL A 58 7.95 -16.21 7.88
N SER A 59 8.16 -17.51 7.99
CA SER A 59 7.36 -18.53 7.34
C SER A 59 6.72 -19.40 8.41
N MET A 60 5.39 -19.49 8.38
CA MET A 60 4.59 -20.29 9.29
C MET A 60 3.86 -21.39 8.51
N CYS A 61 4.08 -22.65 8.88
CA CYS A 61 3.46 -23.80 8.23
C CYS A 61 2.89 -24.78 9.27
N GLU A 62 1.65 -25.19 9.11
CA GLU A 62 1.04 -26.21 9.98
C GLU A 62 1.61 -27.60 9.66
N LYS A 63 1.99 -28.35 10.70
CA LYS A 63 2.47 -29.72 10.61
C LYS A 63 1.27 -30.68 10.60
N LYS A 64 0.62 -30.88 9.45
CA LYS A 64 -0.39 -31.95 9.29
C LYS A 64 0.17 -33.17 8.56
N ARG A 65 -0.19 -34.38 9.03
CA ARG A 65 0.32 -35.67 8.52
C ARG A 65 -0.14 -36.04 7.10
N SER A 66 -1.23 -35.47 6.55
CA SER A 66 -1.79 -35.94 5.26
C SER A 66 -2.01 -34.88 4.16
N LYS A 67 -1.83 -33.58 4.41
CA LYS A 67 -1.96 -32.54 3.38
C LYS A 67 -0.80 -31.54 3.46
N ARG A 68 -0.12 -31.32 2.32
CA ARG A 68 0.85 -30.22 2.16
C ARG A 68 0.10 -28.89 2.22
N LEU A 69 0.08 -28.25 3.38
CA LEU A 69 -0.41 -26.89 3.51
C LEU A 69 0.66 -25.92 3.04
N PHE A 70 0.25 -24.90 2.28
CA PHE A 70 1.17 -23.87 1.85
C PHE A 70 1.50 -22.94 3.02
N PRO A 71 2.79 -22.66 3.26
CA PRO A 71 3.21 -21.74 4.32
C PRO A 71 2.66 -20.34 4.09
N VAL A 72 2.32 -19.67 5.20
CA VAL A 72 2.01 -18.24 5.23
C VAL A 72 3.30 -17.48 5.47
N TYR A 73 3.55 -16.46 4.64
CA TYR A 73 4.78 -15.68 4.70
C TYR A 73 4.50 -14.26 5.18
N PHE A 74 5.39 -13.78 6.03
CA PHE A 74 5.41 -12.43 6.55
C PHE A 74 6.75 -11.77 6.27
N ALA A 75 6.74 -10.47 6.07
CA ALA A 75 7.91 -9.60 6.00
C ALA A 75 7.76 -8.53 7.08
N LEU A 76 8.67 -8.53 8.06
CA LEU A 76 8.61 -7.70 9.25
C LEU A 76 9.61 -6.56 9.14
N PHE A 77 9.13 -5.34 9.37
CA PHE A 77 9.95 -4.13 9.44
C PHE A 77 9.99 -3.65 10.89
N LEU A 78 10.80 -4.34 11.69
CA LEU A 78 10.78 -4.26 13.16
C LEU A 78 10.92 -2.84 13.73
N ARG A 79 11.63 -1.94 13.03
CA ARG A 79 11.81 -0.54 13.46
C ARG A 79 10.68 0.40 13.05
N GLN A 80 9.86 -0.01 12.09
CA GLN A 80 8.90 0.89 11.44
C GLN A 80 7.47 0.72 11.97
N GLY A 81 7.22 -0.35 12.75
CA GLY A 81 5.89 -0.69 13.27
C GLY A 81 4.95 -1.26 12.20
N TYR A 82 5.51 -1.82 11.13
CA TYR A 82 4.75 -2.39 10.02
C TYR A 82 5.19 -3.81 9.72
N PHE A 83 4.25 -4.60 9.22
CA PHE A 83 4.56 -5.88 8.58
C PHE A 83 3.71 -6.08 7.35
N PHE A 84 4.12 -7.01 6.51
CA PHE A 84 3.40 -7.40 5.32
C PHE A 84 3.18 -8.90 5.30
N CYS A 85 2.00 -9.32 4.84
CA CYS A 85 1.69 -10.73 4.64
C CYS A 85 1.57 -11.04 3.14
N ALA A 86 2.02 -12.22 2.71
CA ALA A 86 1.90 -12.66 1.33
C ALA A 86 0.55 -13.33 0.99
N LYS A 87 -0.43 -13.26 1.89
CA LYS A 87 -1.77 -13.85 1.74
C LYS A 87 -2.83 -12.78 1.99
N LYS A 88 -3.82 -12.67 1.07
CA LYS A 88 -4.87 -11.64 1.13
C LYS A 88 -5.73 -11.74 2.40
N THR A 89 -6.08 -12.97 2.77
CA THR A 89 -6.89 -13.29 3.95
C THR A 89 -6.10 -14.28 4.81
N VAL A 90 -5.79 -13.86 6.02
CA VAL A 90 -4.96 -14.59 6.99
C VAL A 90 -5.86 -14.91 8.17
N ALA A 91 -5.77 -16.14 8.68
CA ALA A 91 -6.51 -16.53 9.87
C ALA A 91 -5.96 -15.80 11.10
N ASN A 92 -6.83 -15.50 12.07
CA ASN A 92 -6.51 -14.58 13.15
C ASN A 92 -5.33 -15.08 14.01
N GLU A 93 -5.21 -16.39 14.17
CA GLU A 93 -4.17 -17.07 14.95
C GLU A 93 -2.76 -16.73 14.43
N PHE A 94 -2.60 -16.62 13.11
CA PHE A 94 -1.32 -16.23 12.50
C PHE A 94 -1.00 -14.76 12.75
N LEU A 95 -2.01 -13.89 12.71
CA LEU A 95 -1.82 -12.46 13.00
C LEU A 95 -1.48 -12.27 14.49
N GLN A 96 -2.19 -12.96 15.37
CA GLN A 96 -1.97 -12.93 16.81
C GLN A 96 -0.56 -13.42 17.17
N ALA A 97 -0.08 -14.50 16.54
CA ALA A 97 1.30 -14.95 16.69
C ALA A 97 2.32 -13.85 16.32
N ILE A 98 2.11 -13.13 15.21
CA ILE A 98 2.98 -12.01 14.83
C ILE A 98 2.91 -10.86 15.85
N ILE A 99 1.70 -10.48 16.27
CA ILE A 99 1.45 -9.36 17.19
C ILE A 99 2.12 -9.64 18.55
N GLU A 100 1.82 -10.78 19.16
CA GLU A 100 2.36 -11.16 20.47
C GLU A 100 3.86 -11.48 20.41
N GLY A 101 4.30 -12.15 19.33
CA GLY A 101 5.72 -12.44 19.11
C GLY A 101 6.57 -11.18 19.01
N LEU A 102 6.01 -10.10 18.49
CA LEU A 102 6.64 -8.78 18.42
C LEU A 102 6.39 -7.91 19.66
N GLY A 103 5.54 -8.35 20.59
CA GLY A 103 5.21 -7.62 21.82
C GLY A 103 4.31 -6.41 21.60
N TYR A 104 3.44 -6.44 20.59
CA TYR A 104 2.40 -5.43 20.34
C TYR A 104 1.05 -5.90 20.86
N GLU A 105 0.08 -4.99 20.96
CA GLU A 105 -1.27 -5.28 21.47
C GLU A 105 -2.22 -5.69 20.35
N SER A 106 -2.10 -5.05 19.18
CA SER A 106 -3.00 -5.30 18.06
C SER A 106 -2.35 -4.95 16.73
N SER A 107 -3.03 -5.32 15.64
CA SER A 107 -2.68 -4.85 14.29
C SER A 107 -3.89 -4.36 13.53
N LYS A 108 -3.67 -3.49 12.56
CA LYS A 108 -4.68 -2.99 11.62
C LYS A 108 -4.24 -3.25 10.20
N LYS A 109 -5.10 -3.90 9.41
CA LYS A 109 -4.88 -4.07 7.97
C LYS A 109 -4.92 -2.72 7.26
N LEU A 110 -3.92 -2.49 6.40
CA LEU A 110 -3.80 -1.28 5.60
C LEU A 110 -4.39 -1.51 4.21
N LYS A 111 -4.86 -0.41 3.60
CA LYS A 111 -5.27 -0.36 2.19
C LYS A 111 -4.04 -0.18 1.27
N LEU A 112 -3.03 -1.03 1.50
CA LEU A 112 -1.73 -0.98 0.85
C LEU A 112 -1.31 -2.38 0.41
N ILE A 113 -1.15 -2.56 -0.90
CA ILE A 113 -0.84 -3.84 -1.54
C ILE A 113 0.27 -3.69 -2.58
N GLY A 114 1.06 -4.71 -2.83
CA GLY A 114 1.98 -4.67 -3.98
C GLY A 114 3.11 -5.70 -3.91
N ARG A 115 3.94 -5.74 -4.95
CA ARG A 115 5.04 -6.72 -5.04
C ARG A 115 6.37 -6.25 -4.46
N ASP A 116 6.67 -4.96 -4.57
CA ASP A 116 7.94 -4.41 -4.07
C ASP A 116 7.81 -3.87 -2.64
N LEU A 117 8.30 -4.65 -1.68
CA LEU A 117 8.31 -4.29 -0.27
C LEU A 117 9.00 -2.95 0.02
N ASN A 118 10.06 -2.58 -0.72
CA ASN A 118 10.75 -1.32 -0.51
C ASN A 118 9.87 -0.13 -0.91
N SER A 119 9.21 -0.21 -2.06
CA SER A 119 8.24 0.78 -2.50
C SER A 119 7.06 0.92 -1.54
N LEU A 120 6.52 -0.20 -1.03
CA LEU A 120 5.43 -0.17 -0.04
C LEU A 120 5.85 0.52 1.27
N VAL A 121 7.07 0.26 1.75
CA VAL A 121 7.61 0.93 2.95
C VAL A 121 7.82 2.42 2.68
N ARG A 122 8.39 2.78 1.53
CA ARG A 122 8.58 4.17 1.13
C ARG A 122 7.25 4.94 1.08
N MET A 123 6.15 4.31 0.61
CA MET A 123 4.82 4.91 0.69
C MET A 123 4.36 5.20 2.13
N LEU A 124 4.65 4.30 3.07
CA LEU A 124 4.31 4.51 4.48
C LEU A 124 5.18 5.58 5.14
N GLU A 125 6.45 5.69 4.74
CA GLU A 125 7.36 6.74 5.19
C GLU A 125 6.92 8.11 4.68
N LEU A 126 6.56 8.24 3.40
CA LEU A 126 6.01 9.46 2.82
C LEU A 126 4.73 9.90 3.54
N LYS A 127 3.82 8.95 3.82
CA LYS A 127 2.63 9.22 4.65
C LYS A 127 3.00 9.77 6.03
N LYS A 128 3.98 9.17 6.72
CA LYS A 128 4.44 9.66 8.04
C LYS A 128 5.03 11.07 7.94
N GLN A 129 5.87 11.33 6.93
CA GLN A 129 6.45 12.65 6.70
C GLN A 129 5.38 13.70 6.40
N GLY A 130 4.36 13.36 5.61
CA GLY A 130 3.21 14.23 5.35
C GLY A 130 2.42 14.56 6.61
N VAL A 131 2.27 13.61 7.54
CA VAL A 131 1.64 13.82 8.85
C VAL A 131 2.50 14.69 9.78
N VAL A 132 3.83 14.53 9.76
CA VAL A 132 4.74 15.39 10.55
C VAL A 132 4.78 16.82 9.98
N ASN A 133 4.69 16.96 8.66
CA ASN A 133 4.66 18.23 7.94
C ASN A 133 3.25 18.84 7.84
N CYS A 134 2.41 18.69 8.88
CA CYS A 134 1.02 19.17 8.98
C CYS A 134 0.75 20.65 8.63
N ARG A 135 1.78 21.47 8.37
CA ARG A 135 1.64 22.82 7.81
C ARG A 135 1.30 22.85 6.31
N ASN A 136 1.49 21.75 5.57
CA ASN A 136 1.26 21.70 4.11
C ASN A 136 0.02 20.90 3.66
N LEU A 137 -0.71 20.24 4.57
CA LEU A 137 -1.86 19.37 4.25
C LEU A 137 -3.08 20.10 3.66
N CYS A 138 -3.19 21.42 3.87
CA CYS A 138 -4.21 22.26 3.22
C CYS A 138 -3.84 22.65 1.78
N ASN A 139 -2.61 22.40 1.34
CA ASN A 139 -2.12 22.76 0.02
C ASN A 139 -2.10 21.52 -0.88
N THR A 140 -3.28 20.99 -1.22
CA THR A 140 -3.36 20.11 -2.39
C THR A 140 -2.74 20.87 -3.55
N PRO A 141 -1.75 20.31 -4.28
CA PRO A 141 -1.14 21.00 -5.39
C PRO A 141 -2.27 21.53 -6.28
N LYS A 142 -2.34 22.84 -6.43
CA LYS A 142 -3.29 23.46 -7.36
C LYS A 142 -2.62 23.46 -8.71
N TYR A 143 -3.32 22.94 -9.72
CA TYR A 143 -2.87 23.11 -11.09
C TYR A 143 -2.98 24.60 -11.39
N GLN A 144 -1.84 25.28 -11.51
CA GLN A 144 -1.80 26.65 -11.99
C GLN A 144 -1.83 26.56 -13.51
N ASP A 145 -3.01 26.81 -14.07
CA ASP A 145 -3.13 27.10 -15.49
C ASP A 145 -2.54 28.48 -15.72
N ASN A 146 -1.20 28.56 -15.76
CA ASN A 146 -0.55 29.76 -16.25
C ASN A 146 -0.94 29.84 -17.72
N ASN A 147 -1.88 30.74 -18.04
CA ASN A 147 -2.38 31.00 -19.38
C ASN A 147 -1.27 31.46 -20.35
N GLU A 148 -0.08 31.73 -19.85
CA GLU A 148 1.08 32.13 -20.64
C GLU A 148 1.85 30.90 -21.15
N PRO A 149 1.97 30.72 -22.48
CA PRO A 149 2.72 29.63 -23.06
C PRO A 149 4.22 29.80 -22.80
N VAL A 150 4.94 28.68 -22.65
CA VAL A 150 6.38 28.73 -22.37
C VAL A 150 7.13 29.03 -23.66
N VAL A 151 7.78 30.19 -23.72
CA VAL A 151 8.65 30.58 -24.85
C VAL A 151 10.01 29.90 -24.69
N LYS A 152 10.41 29.10 -25.68
CA LYS A 152 11.72 28.46 -25.77
C LYS A 152 12.48 29.02 -26.98
N SER A 153 13.79 28.85 -27.02
CA SER A 153 14.61 29.20 -28.19
C SER A 153 14.18 28.48 -29.47
N THR A 154 13.51 27.33 -29.35
CA THR A 154 12.99 26.52 -30.45
C THR A 154 11.53 26.81 -30.81
N GLY A 155 10.88 27.80 -30.17
CA GLY A 155 9.48 28.16 -30.39
C GLY A 155 8.61 28.21 -29.13
N ILE A 156 7.31 28.42 -29.31
CA ILE A 156 6.33 28.60 -28.23
C ILE A 156 5.65 27.26 -27.89
N ASP A 157 5.70 26.84 -26.63
CA ASP A 157 5.05 25.62 -26.14
C ASP A 157 3.63 25.91 -25.65
N PHE A 158 2.66 25.75 -26.55
CA PHE A 158 1.22 25.81 -26.24
C PHE A 158 0.69 24.54 -25.56
N ARG A 159 1.51 23.49 -25.45
CA ARG A 159 1.11 22.21 -24.87
C ARG A 159 1.22 22.20 -23.34
N GLN A 160 1.81 23.24 -22.76
CA GLN A 160 2.01 23.40 -21.31
C GLN A 160 2.70 22.17 -20.67
N HIS A 161 3.60 21.52 -21.42
CA HIS A 161 4.24 20.29 -20.95
C HIS A 161 4.99 20.50 -19.63
N LYS A 162 5.65 21.65 -19.47
CA LYS A 162 6.38 22.01 -18.25
C LYS A 162 5.45 22.14 -17.04
N GLN A 163 4.37 22.91 -17.16
CA GLN A 163 3.39 23.11 -16.09
C GLN A 163 2.78 21.79 -15.62
N ARG A 164 2.45 20.90 -16.58
CA ARG A 164 1.91 19.56 -16.29
C ARG A 164 2.91 18.70 -15.55
N ARG A 165 4.17 18.66 -16.02
CA ARG A 165 5.23 17.92 -15.35
C ARG A 165 5.49 18.44 -13.93
N ASP A 166 5.54 19.76 -13.76
CA ASP A 166 5.74 20.41 -12.46
C ASP A 166 4.60 20.10 -11.51
N PHE A 167 3.35 20.11 -12.00
CA PHE A 167 2.17 19.75 -11.20
C PHE A 167 2.21 18.29 -10.72
N ILE A 168 2.47 17.33 -11.61
CA ILE A 168 2.52 15.91 -11.22
C ILE A 168 3.69 15.66 -10.28
N SER A 169 4.85 16.27 -10.53
CA SER A 169 6.03 16.14 -9.66
C SER A 169 5.73 16.64 -8.24
N LYS A 170 4.87 17.66 -8.08
CA LYS A 170 4.37 18.09 -6.77
C LYS A 170 3.42 17.06 -6.11
N CYS A 171 2.62 16.34 -6.89
CA CYS A 171 1.69 15.33 -6.38
C CYS A 171 2.40 14.02 -5.98
N PHE A 172 3.37 13.56 -6.78
CA PHE A 172 4.01 12.25 -6.61
C PHE A 172 5.42 12.32 -6.01
N GLY A 173 6.04 13.50 -5.99
CA GLY A 173 7.45 13.68 -5.70
C GLY A 173 8.33 13.44 -6.93
N ASN A 174 9.62 13.77 -6.82
CA ASN A 174 10.58 13.63 -7.92
C ASN A 174 10.91 12.16 -8.23
N GLU A 175 10.77 11.27 -7.24
CA GLU A 175 11.05 9.84 -7.37
C GLU A 175 9.97 9.07 -6.61
N PRO A 176 8.78 8.89 -7.20
CA PRO A 176 7.73 8.14 -6.53
C PRO A 176 8.13 6.67 -6.31
N PRO A 177 7.67 6.03 -5.23
CA PRO A 177 7.74 4.57 -5.10
C PRO A 177 6.98 3.89 -6.24
N THR A 178 7.49 2.75 -6.68
CA THR A 178 6.84 1.95 -7.73
C THR A 178 5.56 1.33 -7.19
N ILE A 179 4.46 1.55 -7.93
CA ILE A 179 3.15 1.00 -7.60
C ILE A 179 2.76 0.06 -8.72
N ASP A 180 2.54 -1.22 -8.42
CA ASP A 180 2.18 -2.21 -9.43
C ASP A 180 0.67 -2.46 -9.55
N ILE A 181 -0.09 -2.10 -8.51
CA ILE A 181 -1.55 -2.25 -8.45
C ILE A 181 -2.16 -0.98 -7.84
N LEU A 182 -3.23 -0.48 -8.47
CA LEU A 182 -4.07 0.60 -7.94
C LEU A 182 -5.52 0.17 -8.07
N GLU A 183 -6.20 0.00 -6.94
CA GLU A 183 -7.62 -0.33 -6.87
C GLU A 183 -8.41 0.92 -6.49
N ILE A 184 -9.48 1.24 -7.23
CA ILE A 184 -10.40 2.33 -6.94
C ILE A 184 -11.79 1.73 -6.79
N ASN A 185 -12.36 1.80 -5.60
CA ASN A 185 -13.67 1.25 -5.30
C ASN A 185 -14.67 2.40 -5.14
N GLY A 186 -15.54 2.60 -6.12
CA GLY A 186 -16.59 3.61 -6.05
C GLY A 186 -17.63 3.27 -4.97
N PRO A 187 -18.31 4.30 -4.42
CA PRO A 187 -19.46 4.09 -3.54
C PRO A 187 -20.60 3.45 -4.31
N GLU A 188 -21.52 2.84 -3.57
CA GLU A 188 -22.77 2.37 -4.12
C GLU A 188 -23.70 3.57 -4.34
N VAL A 189 -24.10 3.80 -5.59
CA VAL A 189 -24.89 4.97 -6.01
C VAL A 189 -26.14 4.55 -6.77
N ALA A 190 -27.22 5.29 -6.60
CA ALA A 190 -28.41 5.10 -7.42
C ALA A 190 -28.14 5.51 -8.88
N TRP A 191 -28.97 5.02 -9.79
CA TRP A 191 -28.93 5.44 -11.19
C TRP A 191 -29.19 6.95 -11.31
N VAL A 192 -28.24 7.65 -11.93
CA VAL A 192 -28.38 9.10 -12.20
C VAL A 192 -29.28 9.35 -13.41
N ASP A 193 -29.31 8.39 -14.34
CA ASP A 193 -30.18 8.45 -15.51
C ASP A 193 -31.64 8.22 -15.11
N ARG A 194 -32.52 9.13 -15.54
CA ARG A 194 -33.93 9.14 -15.11
C ARG A 194 -34.73 7.97 -15.67
N GLU A 195 -34.44 7.54 -16.89
CA GLU A 195 -35.16 6.45 -17.54
C GLU A 195 -34.76 5.11 -16.93
N ILE A 196 -33.47 4.91 -16.67
CA ILE A 196 -33.01 3.71 -15.98
C ILE A 196 -33.52 3.69 -14.52
N ALA A 197 -33.46 4.84 -13.84
CA ALA A 197 -33.94 4.96 -12.45
C ALA A 197 -35.46 4.68 -12.32
N SER A 198 -36.28 5.00 -13.33
CA SER A 198 -37.71 4.71 -13.28
C SER A 198 -38.00 3.21 -13.40
N HIS A 199 -37.16 2.46 -14.11
CA HIS A 199 -37.31 1.01 -14.25
C HIS A 199 -36.66 0.24 -13.08
N LEU A 200 -35.63 0.82 -12.45
CA LEU A 200 -34.84 0.19 -11.38
C LEU A 200 -34.69 1.12 -10.16
N PRO A 201 -35.80 1.54 -9.51
CA PRO A 201 -35.78 2.60 -8.49
C PRO A 201 -35.05 2.22 -7.19
N ASN A 202 -34.94 0.92 -6.91
CA ASN A 202 -34.29 0.40 -5.71
C ASN A 202 -32.91 -0.20 -6.00
N GLU A 203 -32.50 -0.26 -7.26
CA GLU A 203 -31.21 -0.81 -7.64
C GLU A 203 -30.12 0.24 -7.49
N LYS A 204 -28.98 -0.22 -7.00
CA LYS A 204 -27.79 0.61 -6.87
C LYS A 204 -26.65 0.01 -7.65
N MET A 205 -25.82 0.88 -8.21
CA MET A 205 -24.63 0.51 -8.95
C MET A 205 -23.40 0.74 -8.09
N LYS A 206 -22.51 -0.24 -8.07
CA LYS A 206 -21.17 -0.11 -7.50
C LYS A 206 -20.14 -0.34 -8.59
N ILE A 207 -19.28 0.65 -8.80
CA ILE A 207 -18.20 0.56 -9.80
C ILE A 207 -16.87 0.34 -9.08
N SER A 208 -16.01 -0.50 -9.63
CA SER A 208 -14.65 -0.70 -9.12
C SER A 208 -13.69 -0.86 -10.30
N TRP A 209 -12.55 -0.17 -10.22
CA TRP A 209 -11.50 -0.21 -11.23
C TRP A 209 -10.21 -0.73 -10.61
N GLU A 210 -9.52 -1.60 -11.34
CA GLU A 210 -8.20 -2.10 -10.96
C GLU A 210 -7.22 -1.82 -12.10
N PHE A 211 -6.20 -1.03 -11.79
CA PHE A 211 -5.10 -0.74 -12.70
C PHE A 211 -3.90 -1.60 -12.32
N LYS A 212 -3.28 -2.23 -13.33
CA LYS A 212 -2.06 -3.02 -13.17
C LYS A 212 -1.02 -2.52 -14.16
N SER A 213 0.15 -2.15 -13.65
CA SER A 213 1.32 -1.78 -14.47
C SER A 213 2.59 -2.23 -13.74
N HIS A 214 3.73 -2.16 -14.41
CA HIS A 214 5.01 -2.28 -13.70
C HIS A 214 5.24 -1.08 -12.78
N ASP A 215 4.86 0.11 -13.26
CA ASP A 215 4.92 1.37 -12.51
C ASP A 215 3.71 2.24 -12.89
N ILE A 216 2.70 2.23 -12.03
CA ILE A 216 1.46 3.01 -12.20
C ILE A 216 1.74 4.51 -12.04
N ALA A 217 2.63 4.92 -11.14
CA ALA A 217 2.93 6.35 -10.94
C ALA A 217 3.53 6.95 -12.21
N GLU A 218 4.53 6.29 -12.79
CA GLU A 218 5.15 6.68 -14.05
C GLU A 218 4.15 6.59 -15.22
N SER A 219 3.29 5.57 -15.25
CA SER A 219 2.27 5.43 -16.29
C SER A 219 1.27 6.59 -16.24
N LEU A 220 0.76 6.93 -15.04
CA LEU A 220 -0.14 8.06 -14.83
C LEU A 220 0.52 9.38 -15.21
N LEU A 221 1.81 9.56 -14.86
CA LEU A 221 2.61 10.71 -15.25
C LEU A 221 2.64 10.88 -16.78
N ARG A 222 2.98 9.83 -17.51
CA ARG A 222 3.03 9.86 -18.99
C ARG A 222 1.67 10.12 -19.63
N LEU A 223 0.59 9.53 -19.11
CA LEU A 223 -0.76 9.74 -19.64
C LEU A 223 -1.23 11.20 -19.46
N TYR A 224 -0.89 11.80 -18.33
CA TYR A 224 -1.22 13.20 -18.06
C TYR A 224 -0.35 14.18 -18.86
N GLU A 225 0.95 13.89 -19.02
CA GLU A 225 1.85 14.65 -19.90
C GLU A 225 1.36 14.67 -21.36
N LYS A 226 0.80 13.54 -21.82
CA LYS A 226 0.25 13.38 -23.18
C LYS A 226 -1.18 13.91 -23.34
N ARG A 227 -1.77 14.54 -22.32
CA ARG A 227 -3.15 15.05 -22.31
C ARG A 227 -4.22 13.97 -22.57
N ILE A 228 -3.92 12.71 -22.25
CA ILE A 228 -4.92 11.64 -22.30
C ILE A 228 -5.90 11.78 -21.13
N PHE A 229 -5.38 12.19 -19.96
CA PHE A 229 -6.22 12.60 -18.84
C PHE A 229 -6.44 14.10 -18.82
N ILE A 230 -7.67 14.47 -18.44
CA ILE A 230 -8.09 15.86 -18.26
C ILE A 230 -7.45 16.40 -16.98
N SER A 231 -6.98 17.64 -17.03
CA SER A 231 -6.45 18.37 -15.88
C SER A 231 -7.58 19.07 -15.12
N PRO A 232 -7.52 19.15 -13.78
CA PRO A 232 -6.54 18.53 -12.87
C PRO A 232 -6.80 17.03 -12.65
N LEU A 233 -5.81 16.31 -12.13
CA LEU A 233 -6.02 14.90 -11.71
C LEU A 233 -7.09 14.83 -10.62
N PRO A 234 -7.91 13.75 -10.58
CA PRO A 234 -8.81 13.52 -9.48
C PRO A 234 -8.07 13.55 -8.14
N THR A 235 -8.67 14.16 -7.11
CA THR A 235 -8.03 14.38 -5.81
C THR A 235 -7.50 13.11 -5.16
N TYR A 236 -8.19 11.98 -5.35
CA TYR A 236 -7.78 10.68 -4.81
C TYR A 236 -6.48 10.15 -5.47
N ILE A 237 -6.20 10.51 -6.73
CA ILE A 237 -4.92 10.22 -7.40
C ILE A 237 -3.86 11.23 -6.97
N ALA A 238 -4.21 12.52 -6.92
CA ALA A 238 -3.25 13.56 -6.54
C ALA A 238 -2.68 13.37 -5.13
N LYS A 239 -3.47 12.80 -4.21
CA LYS A 239 -3.08 12.52 -2.82
C LYS A 239 -2.60 11.08 -2.57
N LEU A 240 -2.33 10.32 -3.63
CA LEU A 240 -1.96 8.91 -3.52
C LEU A 240 -0.76 8.70 -2.59
N MET A 241 0.30 9.50 -2.76
CA MET A 241 1.52 9.44 -1.95
C MET A 241 1.28 9.87 -0.50
N GLU A 242 0.48 10.92 -0.29
CA GLU A 242 0.16 11.43 1.05
C GLU A 242 -0.64 10.41 1.87
N THR A 243 -1.57 9.70 1.23
CA THR A 243 -2.42 8.74 1.93
C THR A 243 -1.68 7.45 2.31
N GLY A 244 -0.60 7.11 1.59
CA GLY A 244 0.13 5.86 1.73
C GLY A 244 -0.74 4.63 1.47
N LYS A 245 -1.72 4.76 0.57
CA LYS A 245 -2.69 3.71 0.20
C LYS A 245 -2.76 3.60 -1.31
N ASN A 246 -3.00 2.41 -1.81
CA ASN A 246 -3.29 2.15 -3.23
C ASN A 246 -4.55 1.31 -3.44
N GLN A 247 -5.32 1.07 -2.38
CA GLN A 247 -6.73 0.72 -2.47
C GLN A 247 -7.54 1.94 -2.02
N LEU A 248 -8.15 2.63 -2.98
CA LEU A 248 -8.88 3.86 -2.80
C LEU A 248 -10.39 3.60 -2.73
N THR A 249 -11.10 4.50 -2.06
CA THR A 249 -12.56 4.50 -1.91
C THR A 249 -13.04 5.93 -1.96
#